data_AF-A0A943TZL8-F1
#
_entry.id   AF-A0A943TZL8-F1
#
_cell.length_a   1.000
_cell.length_b   1.000
_cell.length_c   1.000
_cell.angle_alpha   90.00
_cell.angle_beta   90.00
_cell.angle_gamma   90.00
#
_symmetry.space_group_name_H-M   'P 1'
#
loop_
_entity.id
_entity.type
_entity.pdbx_description
1 polymer ?
#
loop_
_entity_poly.entity_id
_entity_poly.type
_entity_poly.pdbx_seq_one_letter_code
_entity_poly.pdbx_strand_id
1 'polypeptide(L)'
;MITITMHRDKEYRYTGFTISGHADYAEEGSDIVCAAVSALSQTALLGLMEYASKDVPYEVNEGFLSVTVPEPSEASEIILGTMARGLQEMVRQYGEYVVLDL
;
A
#
# COMPACT_ATOMS: atom_id res chain seq x y z
N MET A 1 -2.81 1.96 -14.96
CA MET A 1 -1.87 2.79 -14.17
C MET A 1 -2.25 2.64 -12.72
N ILE A 2 -1.34 2.15 -11.89
CA ILE A 2 -1.54 1.96 -10.45
C ILE A 2 -1.20 3.27 -9.75
N THR A 3 -2.11 3.76 -8.90
CA THR A 3 -1.85 4.93 -8.05
C THR A 3 -1.80 4.48 -6.61
N ILE A 4 -0.76 4.91 -5.90
CA ILE A 4 -0.53 4.62 -4.49
C ILE A 4 -0.38 5.94 -3.76
N THR A 5 -1.13 6.11 -2.69
CA THR A 5 -1.03 7.27 -1.78
C THR A 5 -0.77 6.77 -0.38
N MET A 6 0.33 7.18 0.22
CA MET A 6 0.59 6.98 1.65
C MET A 6 -0.02 8.15 2.42
N HIS A 7 -0.70 7.83 3.53
CA HIS A 7 -1.29 8.84 4.40
C HIS A 7 -0.38 9.09 5.60
N ARG A 8 -0.26 10.36 6.01
CA ARG A 8 0.50 10.74 7.20
C ARG A 8 -0.24 11.73 8.07
N ASP A 9 0.08 11.71 9.37
CA ASP A 9 -0.36 12.75 10.30
C ASP A 9 0.57 13.99 10.26
N LYS A 10 0.28 14.98 11.10
CA LYS A 10 1.08 16.21 11.24
C LYS A 10 2.47 15.98 11.82
N GLU A 11 2.71 14.81 12.40
CA GLU A 11 4.00 14.39 12.96
C GLU A 11 4.77 13.50 11.97
N TYR A 12 4.28 13.38 10.72
CA TYR A 12 4.85 12.56 9.64
C TYR A 12 4.84 11.05 9.87
N ARG A 13 4.03 10.55 10.82
CA ARG A 13 3.80 9.12 11.00
C ARG A 13 2.81 8.60 9.96
N TYR A 14 2.97 7.36 9.54
CA TYR A 14 2.02 6.73 8.63
C TYR A 14 0.68 6.46 9.31
N THR A 15 -0.39 6.94 8.69
CA THR A 15 -1.77 6.76 9.16
C THR A 15 -2.59 5.86 8.22
N GLY A 16 -1.94 5.24 7.23
CA GLY A 16 -2.59 4.36 6.29
C GLY A 16 -2.10 4.53 4.87
N PHE A 17 -2.85 3.98 3.93
CA PHE A 17 -2.58 4.11 2.50
C PHE A 17 -3.84 3.86 1.67
N THR A 18 -3.80 4.28 0.42
CA THR A 18 -4.81 3.97 -0.60
C THR A 18 -4.14 3.56 -1.90
N ILE A 19 -4.66 2.51 -2.55
CA ILE A 19 -4.18 1.99 -3.83
C ILE A 19 -5.37 1.85 -4.77
N SER A 20 -5.23 2.32 -6.01
CA SER A 20 -6.22 2.16 -7.07
C SER A 20 -5.58 1.70 -8.39
N GLY A 21 -6.36 1.06 -9.25
CA GLY A 21 -5.94 0.65 -10.61
C GLY A 21 -5.06 -0.60 -10.66
N HIS A 22 -5.03 -1.40 -9.58
CA HIS A 22 -4.20 -2.63 -9.49
C HIS A 22 -4.91 -3.92 -9.95
N ALA A 23 -6.15 -3.82 -10.44
CA ALA A 23 -6.90 -4.94 -11.01
C ALA A 23 -7.36 -4.69 -12.45
N ASP A 24 -6.94 -3.57 -13.07
CA ASP A 24 -7.24 -3.31 -14.46
C ASP A 24 -6.46 -4.28 -15.35
N TYR A 25 -7.17 -4.98 -16.24
CA TYR A 25 -6.58 -5.79 -17.32
C TYR A 25 -5.79 -4.87 -18.26
N ALA A 26 -4.47 -4.98 -18.27
CA ALA A 26 -3.62 -4.24 -19.20
C ALA A 26 -2.45 -5.10 -19.70
N GLU A 27 -1.81 -4.62 -20.77
CA GLU A 27 -0.80 -5.25 -21.64
C GLU A 27 0.21 -6.20 -20.95
N GLU A 28 0.79 -7.10 -21.75
CA GLU A 28 1.78 -8.10 -21.33
C GLU A 28 2.84 -7.50 -20.38
N GLY A 29 2.92 -7.98 -19.14
CA GLY A 29 3.82 -7.47 -18.09
C GLY A 29 3.17 -6.62 -17.01
N SER A 30 2.02 -5.97 -17.28
CA SER A 30 1.25 -5.21 -16.27
C SER A 30 0.78 -6.10 -15.13
N ASP A 31 0.40 -7.35 -15.43
CA ASP A 31 -0.07 -8.32 -14.44
C ASP A 31 0.97 -8.61 -13.34
N ILE A 32 2.26 -8.59 -13.69
CA ILE A 32 3.35 -8.83 -12.73
C ILE A 32 3.47 -7.66 -11.75
N VAL A 33 3.32 -6.44 -12.25
CA VAL A 33 3.38 -5.22 -11.42
C VAL A 33 2.16 -5.15 -10.51
N CYS A 34 0.96 -5.43 -11.03
CA CYS A 34 -0.27 -5.54 -10.24
C CYS A 34 -0.13 -6.59 -9.13
N ALA A 35 0.40 -7.78 -9.47
CA ALA A 35 0.62 -8.85 -8.50
C ALA A 35 1.61 -8.44 -7.40
N ALA A 36 2.72 -7.77 -7.76
CA ALA A 36 3.71 -7.30 -6.79
C ALA A 36 3.14 -6.23 -5.84
N VAL A 37 2.40 -5.23 -6.37
CA VAL A 37 1.74 -4.21 -5.54
C VAL A 37 0.69 -4.83 -4.62
N SER A 38 -0.11 -5.78 -5.14
CA SER A 38 -1.12 -6.50 -4.36
C SER A 38 -0.48 -7.30 -3.24
N ALA A 39 0.60 -8.03 -3.53
CA ALA A 39 1.31 -8.82 -2.54
C ALA A 39 1.88 -7.93 -1.42
N LEU A 40 2.55 -6.82 -1.76
CA LEU A 40 3.12 -5.90 -0.78
C LEU A 40 2.05 -5.27 0.12
N SER A 41 0.99 -4.76 -0.49
CA SER A 41 -0.05 -4.02 0.23
C SER A 41 -0.97 -4.89 1.07
N GLN A 42 -1.36 -6.07 0.56
CA GLN A 42 -2.16 -7.02 1.35
C GLN A 42 -1.32 -7.64 2.48
N THR A 43 -0.03 -7.91 2.26
CA THR A 43 0.84 -8.37 3.35
C THR A 43 0.97 -7.31 4.45
N ALA A 44 1.05 -6.03 4.08
CA ALA A 44 1.05 -4.95 5.06
C ALA A 44 -0.27 -4.88 5.85
N LEU A 45 -1.43 -4.98 5.18
CA LEU A 45 -2.73 -5.04 5.85
C LEU A 45 -2.79 -6.22 6.85
N LEU A 46 -2.42 -7.43 6.41
CA LEU A 46 -2.40 -8.62 7.28
C LEU A 46 -1.45 -8.44 8.47
N GLY A 47 -0.27 -7.88 8.23
CA GLY A 47 0.69 -7.59 9.30
C GLY A 47 0.18 -6.55 10.30
N LEU A 48 -0.54 -5.52 9.82
CA LEU A 48 -1.17 -4.53 10.70
C LEU A 48 -2.21 -5.18 11.59
N MET A 49 -3.09 -6.02 11.02
CA MET A 49 -4.14 -6.72 11.75
C MET A 49 -3.60 -7.70 12.81
N GLU A 50 -2.49 -8.38 12.51
CA GLU A 50 -1.90 -9.39 13.39
C GLU A 50 -0.98 -8.78 14.45
N TYR A 51 -0.15 -7.80 14.07
CA TYR A 51 0.99 -7.36 14.88
C TYR A 51 0.90 -5.92 15.39
N ALA A 52 0.01 -5.09 14.85
CA ALA A 52 -0.10 -3.68 15.24
C ALA A 52 -1.42 -3.34 15.96
N SER A 53 -2.56 -3.69 15.37
CA SER A 53 -3.89 -3.47 15.95
C SER A 53 -4.89 -4.48 15.38
N LYS A 54 -5.79 -5.00 16.21
CA LYS A 54 -6.86 -5.90 15.76
C LYS A 54 -7.99 -5.18 15.01
N ASP A 55 -8.08 -3.86 15.16
CA ASP A 55 -9.15 -3.05 14.60
C ASP A 55 -8.55 -2.01 13.64
N VAL A 56 -8.22 -2.49 12.44
CA VAL A 56 -7.65 -1.69 11.35
C VAL A 56 -8.77 -1.47 10.34
N PRO A 57 -9.35 -0.26 10.24
CA PRO A 57 -10.35 0.01 9.22
C PRO A 57 -9.75 -0.13 7.82
N TYR A 58 -10.41 -0.90 6.97
CA TYR A 58 -10.01 -1.08 5.57
C TYR A 58 -11.22 -1.22 4.64
N GLU A 59 -11.00 -0.91 3.37
CA GLU A 59 -11.95 -1.11 2.28
C GLU A 59 -11.24 -1.83 1.13
N VAL A 60 -11.86 -2.89 0.61
CA VAL A 60 -11.36 -3.64 -0.56
C VAL A 60 -12.48 -3.72 -1.57
N ASN A 61 -12.22 -3.21 -2.77
CA ASN A 61 -13.06 -3.38 -3.95
C ASN A 61 -12.18 -3.81 -5.14
N GLU A 62 -12.79 -4.09 -6.28
CA GLU A 62 -12.04 -4.43 -7.49
C GLU A 62 -11.06 -3.31 -7.85
N GLY A 63 -9.77 -3.63 -7.83
CA GLY A 63 -8.70 -2.68 -8.13
C GLY A 63 -8.52 -1.57 -7.11
N PHE A 64 -9.14 -1.66 -5.93
CA PHE A 64 -9.05 -0.65 -4.87
C PHE A 64 -8.78 -1.26 -3.50
N LEU A 65 -7.82 -0.70 -2.77
CA LEU A 65 -7.53 -1.03 -1.38
C LEU A 65 -7.27 0.26 -0.61
N SER A 66 -8.00 0.47 0.49
CA SER A 66 -7.76 1.57 1.42
C SER A 66 -7.60 1.01 2.83
N VAL A 67 -6.62 1.52 3.57
CA VAL A 67 -6.31 1.10 4.94
C VAL A 67 -6.07 2.34 5.78
N THR A 68 -6.67 2.39 6.97
CA THR A 68 -6.48 3.46 7.95
C THR A 68 -5.88 2.89 9.23
N VAL A 69 -4.92 3.62 9.82
CA VAL A 69 -4.33 3.34 11.13
C VAL A 69 -4.61 4.56 12.02
N PRO A 70 -5.70 4.57 12.80
CA PRO A 70 -6.10 5.72 13.61
C PRO A 70 -5.10 6.05 14.72
N GLU A 71 -4.46 5.02 15.27
CA GLU A 71 -3.48 5.13 16.35
C GLU A 71 -2.16 4.49 15.90
N PRO A 72 -1.25 5.27 15.25
CA PRO A 72 0.04 4.75 14.83
C PRO A 72 0.87 4.25 16.01
N SER A 73 1.37 3.02 15.88
CA SER A 73 2.29 2.38 16.83
C SER A 73 3.65 2.14 16.17
N GLU A 74 4.66 1.79 16.96
CA GLU A 74 5.98 1.42 16.42
C GLU A 74 5.86 0.26 15.41
N ALA A 75 5.03 -0.74 15.71
CA ALA A 75 4.80 -1.87 14.80
C ALA A 75 4.15 -1.43 13.49
N SER A 76 3.12 -0.56 13.53
CA SER A 76 2.47 -0.08 12.30
C SER A 76 3.42 0.76 11.45
N GLU A 77 4.24 1.61 12.08
CA GLU A 77 5.24 2.43 11.38
C GLU A 77 6.29 1.57 10.67
N ILE A 78 6.77 0.50 11.33
CA ILE A 78 7.72 -0.44 10.70
C ILE A 78 7.07 -1.16 9.52
N ILE A 79 5.84 -1.64 9.67
CA ILE A 79 5.13 -2.37 8.61
C ILE A 79 4.86 -1.46 7.41
N LEU A 80 4.26 -0.30 7.64
CA LEU A 80 3.94 0.67 6.59
C LEU A 80 5.20 1.27 5.96
N GLY A 81 6.24 1.55 6.76
CA GLY A 81 7.54 2.00 6.25
C GLY A 81 8.23 0.96 5.38
N THR A 82 8.16 -0.32 5.75
CA THR A 82 8.70 -1.43 4.95
C THR A 82 7.95 -1.57 3.63
N MET A 83 6.62 -1.52 3.67
CA MET A 83 5.78 -1.54 2.48
C MET A 83 6.10 -0.35 1.57
N ALA A 84 6.13 0.86 2.10
CA ALA A 84 6.43 2.08 1.36
C ALA A 84 7.81 1.99 0.69
N ARG A 85 8.82 1.43 1.36
CA ARG A 85 10.14 1.21 0.78
C ARG A 85 10.11 0.23 -0.40
N GLY A 86 9.34 -0.85 -0.29
CA GLY A 86 9.13 -1.78 -1.40
C GLY A 86 8.43 -1.13 -2.59
N LEU A 87 7.40 -0.31 -2.33
CA LEU A 87 6.65 0.39 -3.37
C LEU A 87 7.49 1.50 -4.06
N GLN A 88 8.35 2.19 -3.32
CA GLN A 88 9.34 3.10 -3.92
C GLN A 88 10.25 2.37 -4.91
N GLU A 89 10.67 1.14 -4.59
CA GLU A 89 11.49 0.33 -5.47
C GLU A 89 10.71 -0.12 -6.71
N MET A 90 9.41 -0.42 -6.56
CA MET A 90 8.51 -0.69 -7.69
C MET A 90 8.41 0.53 -8.62
N VAL A 91 8.23 1.73 -8.10
CA VAL A 91 8.21 2.96 -8.93
C VAL A 91 9.55 3.20 -9.61
N ARG A 92 10.68 2.90 -8.95
CA ARG A 92 12.02 3.04 -9.54
C ARG A 92 12.22 2.13 -10.75
N GLN A 93 11.68 0.91 -10.70
CA GLN A 93 11.85 -0.09 -11.77
C GLN A 93 10.74 -0.05 -12.82
N TYR A 94 9.52 0.32 -12.43
CA TYR A 94 8.29 0.19 -13.20
C TYR A 94 7.45 1.49 -13.19
N GLY A 95 8.09 2.65 -13.12
CA GLY A 95 7.43 3.96 -12.99
C GLY A 95 6.48 4.34 -14.14
N GLU A 96 6.51 3.61 -15.26
CA GLU A 96 5.50 3.71 -16.33
C GLU A 96 4.12 3.16 -15.90
N TYR A 97 4.10 2.23 -14.95
CA TYR A 97 2.90 1.53 -14.50
C TYR A 97 2.43 1.95 -13.10
N VAL A 98 3.31 2.53 -12.28
CA VAL A 98 3.05 2.83 -10.86
C VAL A 98 3.45 4.26 -10.53
N VAL A 99 2.55 4.98 -9.87
CA VAL A 99 2.81 6.28 -9.25
C VAL A 99 2.64 6.15 -7.73
N LEU A 100 3.55 6.77 -6.98
CA LEU A 100 3.55 6.80 -5.53
C LEU A 100 3.58 8.24 -5.03
N ASP A 101 2.60 8.60 -4.21
CA ASP A 101 2.51 9.83 -3.45
C ASP A 101 2.74 9.53 -1.96
N LEU A 102 3.61 10.30 -1.28
CA LEU A 102 4.19 9.97 0.04
C LEU A 102 3.86 10.96 1.15
#